data_AF-A0AAN4CLV3-F1
#
_entry.id   AF-A0AAN4CLV3-F1
#
_cell.length_a   1.000
_cell.length_b   1.000
_cell.length_c   1.000
_cell.angle_alpha   90.00
_cell.angle_beta   90.00
_cell.angle_gamma   90.00
#
_symmetry.space_group_name_H-M   'P 1'
#
loop_
_entity.id
_entity.type
_entity.pdbx_description
1 polymer ?
#
loop_
_entity_poly.entity_id
_entity_poly.type
_entity_poly.pdbx_seq_one_letter_code
_entity_poly.pdbx_strand_id
1 'polypeptide(L)'
;STTEDQIKYGWNYALLINHGPSTEALVPAPLYQGMRDGKIVRFEEITRTPLEVQDCLLGMLSDRVMTVPELTGEASQLYAREGFNIIATANTRDRGVNEMSAALKRRFDFETVFPIMDFAQELELVASASARLLAHSGIPHKVPDAVLELLVRTFRDLRANGEKKTSMDTLTAIMSTAEAVNVAHAVGVRAWFLANRAGEPADLVECIAGTIVKDNEEDRARLRRYFEQRVATHKEAHWQAYYQARHRLP
;
A
#
# COMPACT_ATOMS: atom_id res chain seq x y z
N SER A 1 3.29 -6.84 -17.76
CA SER A 1 4.24 -5.87 -17.17
C SER A 1 3.86 -4.48 -17.65
N THR A 2 4.18 -3.44 -16.87
CA THR A 2 3.99 -2.04 -17.30
C THR A 2 4.86 -1.76 -18.52
N THR A 3 4.32 -1.06 -19.53
CA THR A 3 5.05 -0.67 -20.75
C THR A 3 5.25 0.84 -20.82
N GLU A 4 6.14 1.30 -21.71
CA GLU A 4 6.39 2.73 -21.94
C GLU A 4 5.11 3.47 -22.39
N ASP A 5 4.33 2.88 -23.29
CA ASP A 5 3.08 3.47 -23.79
C ASP A 5 2.05 3.73 -22.68
N GLN A 6 2.02 2.84 -21.68
CA GLN A 6 1.10 2.93 -20.54
C GLN A 6 1.44 4.08 -19.59
N ILE A 7 2.68 4.60 -19.64
CA ILE A 7 3.12 5.68 -18.76
C ILE A 7 3.33 7.00 -19.49
N LYS A 8 3.83 6.98 -20.73
CA LYS A 8 4.06 8.19 -21.55
C LYS A 8 2.82 8.54 -22.37
N TYR A 9 2.61 7.84 -23.47
CA TYR A 9 1.51 8.01 -24.41
C TYR A 9 1.41 6.77 -25.30
N GLY A 10 0.21 6.48 -25.79
CA GLY A 10 -0.04 5.49 -26.82
C GLY A 10 -0.72 6.11 -28.03
N TRP A 11 -1.31 5.26 -28.89
CA TRP A 11 -1.99 5.69 -30.11
C TRP A 11 -3.38 5.07 -30.25
N ASN A 12 -4.33 5.87 -30.72
CA ASN A 12 -5.58 5.37 -31.26
C ASN A 12 -5.32 4.86 -32.67
N TYR A 13 -5.19 3.53 -32.81
CA TYR A 13 -4.83 2.90 -34.08
C TYR A 13 -5.77 3.23 -35.24
N ALA A 14 -7.07 3.42 -34.99
CA ALA A 14 -8.00 3.77 -36.07
C ALA A 14 -7.70 5.16 -36.64
N LEU A 15 -7.44 6.15 -35.78
CA LEU A 15 -7.06 7.50 -36.20
C LEU A 15 -5.66 7.52 -36.80
N LEU A 16 -4.73 6.76 -36.22
CA LEU A 16 -3.35 6.66 -36.71
C LEU A 16 -3.28 6.12 -38.14
N ILE A 17 -4.08 5.09 -38.46
CA ILE A 17 -4.14 4.50 -39.82
C ILE A 17 -4.77 5.47 -40.82
N ASN A 18 -5.83 6.19 -40.42
CA ASN A 18 -6.59 7.05 -41.33
C ASN A 18 -5.94 8.42 -41.56
N HIS A 19 -5.31 8.99 -40.53
CA HIS A 19 -4.83 10.38 -40.53
C HIS A 19 -3.32 10.50 -40.29
N GLY A 20 -2.62 9.38 -40.06
CA GLY A 20 -1.21 9.37 -39.68
C GLY A 20 -0.99 9.81 -38.22
N PRO A 21 0.27 9.92 -37.79
CA PRO A 21 0.61 10.43 -36.46
C PRO A 21 0.17 11.89 -36.30
N SER A 22 -0.74 12.14 -35.36
CA SER A 22 -1.25 13.47 -35.05
C SER A 22 -1.60 13.58 -33.57
N THR A 23 -1.69 14.80 -33.04
CA THR A 23 -2.13 15.03 -31.66
C THR A 23 -3.52 14.46 -31.37
N GLU A 24 -4.37 14.34 -32.39
CA GLU A 24 -5.71 13.73 -32.31
C GLU A 24 -5.64 12.20 -32.19
N ALA A 25 -4.66 11.57 -32.85
CA ALA A 25 -4.44 10.13 -32.75
C ALA A 25 -3.70 9.74 -31.46
N LEU A 26 -3.02 10.68 -30.80
CA LEU A 26 -2.26 10.42 -29.57
C LEU A 26 -3.19 10.17 -28.37
N VAL A 27 -2.93 9.08 -27.64
CA VAL A 27 -3.63 8.75 -26.40
C VAL A 27 -2.72 9.10 -25.22
N PRO A 28 -2.97 10.20 -24.49
CA PRO A 28 -2.06 10.67 -23.46
C PRO A 28 -2.13 9.77 -22.22
N ALA A 29 -1.00 9.25 -21.77
CA ALA A 29 -0.90 8.45 -20.55
C ALA A 29 -0.48 9.34 -19.35
N PRO A 30 -0.39 8.80 -18.11
CA PRO A 30 -0.24 9.61 -16.90
C PRO A 30 0.91 10.62 -16.89
N LEU A 31 2.08 10.30 -17.46
CA LEU A 31 3.21 11.24 -17.53
C LEU A 31 2.92 12.37 -18.51
N TYR A 32 2.35 12.07 -19.68
CA TYR A 32 1.99 13.11 -20.65
C TYR A 32 0.95 14.05 -20.06
N GLN A 33 -0.08 13.49 -19.42
CA GLN A 33 -1.11 14.29 -18.75
C GLN A 33 -0.51 15.12 -17.60
N GLY A 34 0.37 14.53 -16.79
CA GLY A 34 1.07 15.21 -15.70
C GLY A 34 1.89 16.39 -16.18
N MET A 35 2.69 16.20 -17.23
CA MET A 35 3.52 17.26 -17.82
C MET A 35 2.67 18.36 -18.45
N ARG A 36 1.66 17.99 -19.26
CA ARG A 36 0.76 18.94 -19.93
C ARG A 36 -0.10 19.73 -18.95
N ASP A 37 -0.45 19.17 -17.80
CA ASP A 37 -1.34 19.81 -16.84
C ASP A 37 -0.60 20.40 -15.63
N GLY A 38 0.72 20.21 -15.50
CA GLY A 38 1.49 20.66 -14.35
C GLY A 38 1.13 19.92 -13.05
N LYS A 39 0.90 18.61 -13.11
CA LYS A 39 0.42 17.78 -11.99
C LYS A 39 1.50 16.85 -11.46
N ILE A 40 1.34 16.45 -10.20
CA ILE A 40 2.15 15.38 -9.60
C ILE A 40 1.68 14.03 -10.15
N VAL A 41 2.62 13.24 -10.66
CA VAL A 41 2.39 11.86 -11.10
C VAL A 41 2.92 10.91 -10.05
N ARG A 42 2.06 10.04 -9.52
CA ARG A 42 2.44 8.99 -8.57
C ARG A 42 2.78 7.70 -9.33
N PHE A 43 4.00 7.20 -9.17
CA PHE A 43 4.46 5.95 -9.76
C PHE A 43 4.71 4.93 -8.65
N GLU A 44 3.75 4.02 -8.44
CA GLU A 44 3.90 2.99 -7.43
C GLU A 44 4.78 1.83 -7.91
N GLU A 45 5.65 1.34 -7.02
CA GLU A 45 6.51 0.18 -7.25
C GLU A 45 7.37 0.27 -8.52
N ILE A 46 8.05 1.40 -8.72
CA ILE A 46 8.86 1.66 -9.92
C ILE A 46 9.86 0.54 -10.23
N THR A 47 10.42 -0.08 -9.19
CA THR A 47 11.39 -1.19 -9.31
C THR A 47 10.79 -2.49 -9.84
N ARG A 48 9.46 -2.63 -9.91
CA ARG A 48 8.80 -3.78 -10.55
C ARG A 48 8.72 -3.64 -12.08
N THR A 49 9.02 -2.47 -12.62
CA THR A 49 9.01 -2.22 -14.06
C THR A 49 10.36 -2.52 -14.71
N PRO A 50 10.41 -2.93 -15.99
CA PRO A 50 11.67 -3.11 -16.72
C PRO A 50 12.52 -1.84 -16.76
N LEU A 51 13.84 -1.98 -16.88
CA LEU A 51 14.77 -0.84 -16.89
C LEU A 51 14.46 0.19 -17.98
N GLU A 52 14.07 -0.25 -19.17
CA GLU A 52 13.68 0.64 -20.28
C GLU A 52 12.51 1.56 -19.91
N VAL A 53 11.53 1.05 -19.16
CA VAL A 53 10.37 1.81 -18.67
C VAL A 53 10.79 2.80 -17.59
N GLN A 54 11.76 2.43 -16.75
CA GLN A 54 12.30 3.33 -15.73
C GLN A 54 13.12 4.47 -16.35
N ASP A 55 14.01 4.14 -17.29
CA ASP A 55 14.92 5.10 -17.92
C ASP A 55 14.21 6.06 -18.87
N CYS A 56 12.99 5.75 -19.35
CA CYS A 56 12.18 6.71 -20.10
C CYS A 56 11.86 7.99 -19.29
N LEU A 57 11.90 7.92 -17.95
CA LEU A 57 11.67 9.06 -17.06
C LEU A 57 12.83 10.07 -17.07
N LEU A 58 14.02 9.69 -17.54
CA LEU A 58 15.23 10.51 -17.44
C LEU A 58 15.07 11.88 -18.12
N GLY A 59 14.49 11.92 -19.32
CA GLY A 59 14.26 13.18 -20.04
C GLY A 59 13.27 14.09 -19.32
N MET A 60 12.21 13.50 -18.75
CA MET A 60 11.16 14.25 -18.05
C MET A 60 11.60 14.77 -16.69
N LEU A 61 12.51 14.06 -16.00
CA LEU A 61 13.07 14.47 -14.72
C LEU A 61 14.24 15.44 -14.88
N SER A 62 15.04 15.30 -15.94
CA SER A 62 16.24 16.13 -16.17
C SER A 62 15.89 17.41 -16.93
N ASP A 63 15.41 17.27 -18.17
CA ASP A 63 15.25 18.37 -19.12
C ASP A 63 13.80 18.88 -19.15
N ARG A 64 12.92 18.27 -18.34
CA ARG A 64 11.49 18.58 -18.26
C ARG A 64 10.80 18.51 -19.64
N VAL A 65 11.27 17.61 -20.51
CA VAL A 65 10.74 17.40 -21.86
C VAL A 65 10.46 15.93 -22.12
N MET A 66 9.37 15.68 -22.84
CA MET A 66 9.02 14.37 -23.41
C MET A 66 8.96 14.52 -24.92
N THR A 67 9.80 13.78 -25.61
CA THR A 67 9.76 13.72 -27.08
C THR A 67 8.66 12.78 -27.54
N VAL A 68 7.92 13.21 -28.55
CA VAL A 68 6.96 12.42 -29.33
C VAL A 68 7.46 12.41 -30.79
N PRO A 69 8.42 11.53 -31.13
CA PRO A 69 9.13 11.60 -32.41
C PRO A 69 8.24 11.47 -33.64
N GLU A 70 7.07 10.85 -33.49
CA GLU A 70 6.12 10.63 -34.57
C GLU A 70 5.36 11.92 -34.94
N LEU A 71 5.29 12.90 -34.05
CA LEU A 71 4.67 14.20 -34.30
C LEU A 71 5.66 15.18 -34.94
N THR A 72 5.15 16.19 -35.63
CA THR A 72 5.97 17.22 -36.30
C THR A 72 5.81 18.60 -35.65
N GLY A 73 6.79 19.47 -35.85
CA GLY A 73 6.77 20.84 -35.33
C GLY A 73 6.76 20.91 -33.80
N GLU A 74 6.04 21.87 -33.24
CA GLU A 74 5.94 22.08 -31.78
C GLU A 74 5.32 20.89 -31.05
N ALA A 75 4.49 20.08 -31.73
CA ALA A 75 3.85 18.92 -31.12
C ALA A 75 4.82 17.74 -30.90
N SER A 76 6.01 17.76 -31.51
CA SER A 76 7.04 16.73 -31.33
C SER A 76 7.72 16.75 -29.96
N GLN A 77 7.56 17.85 -29.21
CA GLN A 77 8.11 17.99 -27.87
C GLN A 77 7.06 18.52 -26.90
N LEU A 78 6.81 17.75 -25.85
CA LEU A 78 5.99 18.18 -24.72
C LEU A 78 6.90 18.67 -23.60
N TYR A 79 6.90 19.98 -23.35
CA TYR A 79 7.53 20.56 -22.17
C TYR A 79 6.59 20.48 -20.96
N ALA A 80 7.15 20.15 -19.81
CA ALA A 80 6.39 20.11 -18.56
C ALA A 80 5.98 21.52 -18.14
N ARG A 81 4.71 21.70 -17.79
CA ARG A 81 4.24 22.92 -17.12
C ARG A 81 4.68 22.92 -15.67
N GLU A 82 4.79 24.14 -15.12
CA GLU A 82 5.05 24.35 -13.71
C GLU A 82 4.04 23.57 -12.85
N GLY A 83 4.54 22.92 -11.79
CA GLY A 83 3.77 22.01 -10.93
C GLY A 83 3.99 20.52 -11.24
N PHE A 84 4.49 20.16 -12.43
CA PHE A 84 4.81 18.77 -12.75
C PHE A 84 5.97 18.22 -11.91
N ASN A 85 5.72 17.12 -11.20
CA ASN A 85 6.75 16.33 -10.52
C ASN A 85 6.32 14.86 -10.42
N ILE A 86 7.27 13.98 -10.13
CA ILE A 86 7.02 12.54 -9.97
C ILE A 86 7.30 12.15 -8.51
N ILE A 87 6.36 11.44 -7.89
CA ILE A 87 6.56 10.75 -6.62
C ILE A 87 6.55 9.25 -6.93
N ALA A 88 7.70 8.60 -6.76
CA ALA A 88 7.84 7.17 -7.00
C ALA A 88 7.97 6.39 -5.69
N THR A 89 7.35 5.21 -5.60
CA THR A 89 7.55 4.29 -4.48
C THR A 89 8.36 3.08 -4.93
N ALA A 90 9.21 2.57 -4.05
CA ALA A 90 10.02 1.39 -4.30
C ALA A 90 10.14 0.58 -3.00
N ASN A 91 9.96 -0.73 -3.10
CA ASN A 91 10.27 -1.64 -2.00
C ASN A 91 11.66 -2.23 -2.23
N THR A 92 12.61 -1.90 -1.35
CA THR A 92 14.01 -2.32 -1.46
C THR A 92 14.26 -3.76 -1.01
N ARG A 93 13.28 -4.43 -0.42
CA ARG A 93 13.41 -5.80 0.14
C ARG A 93 12.72 -6.88 -0.69
N ASP A 94 12.00 -6.49 -1.75
CA ASP A 94 11.24 -7.44 -2.56
C ASP A 94 12.17 -8.25 -3.48
N ARG A 95 11.89 -9.56 -3.60
CA ARG A 95 12.54 -10.42 -4.59
C ARG A 95 11.94 -10.16 -5.97
N GLY A 96 12.76 -10.17 -7.02
CA GLY A 96 12.30 -9.97 -8.40
C GLY A 96 12.13 -8.50 -8.80
N VAL A 97 12.84 -7.59 -8.12
CA VAL A 97 12.90 -6.17 -8.46
C VAL A 97 14.06 -5.87 -9.40
N ASN A 98 13.83 -4.97 -10.35
CA ASN A 98 14.86 -4.41 -11.21
C ASN A 98 15.58 -3.30 -10.45
N GLU A 99 16.91 -3.40 -10.37
CA GLU A 99 17.71 -2.37 -9.72
C GLU A 99 17.70 -1.08 -10.54
N MET A 100 17.29 0.04 -9.95
CA MET A 100 17.29 1.33 -10.66
C MET A 100 18.69 1.69 -11.19
N SER A 101 18.71 2.21 -12.42
CA SER A 101 19.94 2.68 -13.05
C SER A 101 20.60 3.80 -12.21
N ALA A 102 21.93 3.90 -12.27
CA ALA A 102 22.65 4.95 -11.57
C ALA A 102 22.30 6.35 -12.09
N ALA A 103 21.83 6.46 -13.34
CA ALA A 103 21.33 7.71 -13.90
C ALA A 103 20.02 8.11 -13.21
N LEU A 104 19.07 7.18 -13.10
CA LEU A 104 17.76 7.44 -12.51
C LEU A 104 17.86 7.74 -11.01
N LYS A 105 18.69 6.99 -10.28
CA LYS A 105 18.96 7.27 -8.85
C LYS A 105 19.45 8.70 -8.62
N ARG A 106 20.21 9.30 -9.54
CA ARG A 106 20.68 10.70 -9.42
C ARG A 106 19.63 11.75 -9.78
N ARG A 107 18.40 11.35 -10.14
CA ARG A 107 17.28 12.24 -10.50
C ARG A 107 16.12 12.16 -9.52
N PHE A 108 16.22 11.32 -8.50
CA PHE A 108 15.28 11.24 -7.41
C PHE A 108 15.95 11.66 -6.10
N ASP A 109 15.21 12.39 -5.28
CA ASP A 109 15.47 12.50 -3.86
C ASP A 109 14.86 11.28 -3.15
N PHE A 110 15.63 10.64 -2.29
CA PHE A 110 15.22 9.41 -1.61
C PHE A 110 14.83 9.69 -0.17
N GLU A 111 13.57 9.37 0.16
CA GLU A 111 13.07 9.37 1.52
C GLU A 111 12.72 7.94 1.96
N THR A 112 13.28 7.52 3.08
CA THR A 112 13.01 6.18 3.64
C THR A 112 11.90 6.28 4.67
N VAL A 113 10.75 5.65 4.37
CA VAL A 113 9.64 5.57 5.32
C VAL A 113 9.88 4.39 6.26
N PHE A 114 10.23 4.71 7.51
CA PHE A 114 10.41 3.69 8.55
C PHE A 114 9.07 3.27 9.16
N PRO A 115 8.96 2.02 9.68
CA PRO A 115 7.83 1.62 10.51
C PRO A 115 7.66 2.54 11.72
N ILE A 116 6.43 2.75 12.16
CA ILE A 116 6.14 3.54 13.36
C ILE A 116 6.65 2.78 14.59
N MET A 117 7.66 3.33 15.25
CA MET A 117 8.31 2.69 16.40
C MET A 117 7.59 2.96 17.72
N ASP A 118 6.87 4.06 17.84
CA ASP A 118 6.09 4.36 19.04
C ASP A 118 4.72 3.67 19.01
N PHE A 119 4.36 3.01 20.11
CA PHE A 119 3.10 2.28 20.21
C PHE A 119 1.89 3.22 20.20
N ALA A 120 1.96 4.31 20.97
CA ALA A 120 0.85 5.24 21.11
C ALA A 120 0.57 5.95 19.78
N GLN A 121 1.61 6.36 19.06
CA GLN A 121 1.51 6.96 17.74
C GLN A 121 0.93 5.98 16.70
N GLU A 122 1.35 4.71 16.70
CA GLU A 122 0.77 3.72 15.78
C GLU A 122 -0.71 3.47 16.10
N LEU A 123 -1.06 3.37 17.38
CA LEU A 123 -2.45 3.22 17.84
C LEU A 123 -3.33 4.41 17.44
N GLU A 124 -2.86 5.63 17.66
CA GLU A 124 -3.58 6.85 17.27
C GLU A 124 -3.81 6.90 15.75
N LEU A 125 -2.79 6.55 14.96
CA LEU A 125 -2.90 6.52 13.50
C LEU A 125 -3.91 5.47 13.05
N VAL A 126 -3.86 4.25 13.60
CA VAL A 126 -4.84 3.20 13.27
C VAL A 126 -6.25 3.61 13.67
N ALA A 127 -6.43 4.20 14.86
CA ALA A 127 -7.72 4.68 15.34
C ALA A 127 -8.31 5.76 14.44
N SER A 128 -7.51 6.78 14.11
CA SER A 128 -7.95 7.91 13.27
C SER A 128 -8.25 7.46 11.83
N ALA A 129 -7.37 6.66 11.22
CA ALA A 129 -7.55 6.20 9.86
C ALA A 129 -8.75 5.24 9.72
N SER A 130 -8.89 4.27 10.61
CA SER A 130 -10.04 3.34 10.60
C SER A 130 -11.37 4.06 10.86
N ALA A 131 -11.41 5.03 11.79
CA ALA A 131 -12.59 5.83 12.04
C ALA A 131 -13.03 6.63 10.80
N ARG A 132 -12.08 7.20 10.04
CA ARG A 132 -12.42 7.86 8.77
C ARG A 132 -13.01 6.88 7.76
N LEU A 133 -12.43 5.69 7.62
CA LEU A 133 -12.95 4.68 6.68
C LEU A 133 -14.37 4.22 7.07
N LEU A 134 -14.62 4.00 8.37
CA LEU A 134 -15.94 3.64 8.88
C LEU A 134 -16.98 4.74 8.62
N ALA A 135 -16.61 6.01 8.83
CA ALA A 135 -17.48 7.14 8.52
C ALA A 135 -17.84 7.21 7.02
N HIS A 136 -16.88 6.96 6.12
CA HIS A 136 -17.15 6.87 4.68
C HIS A 136 -18.08 5.69 4.33
N SER A 137 -18.04 4.61 5.11
CA SER A 137 -18.95 3.48 4.99
C SER A 137 -20.33 3.72 5.65
N GLY A 138 -20.61 4.93 6.16
CA GLY A 138 -21.87 5.25 6.82
C GLY A 138 -22.02 4.69 8.23
N ILE A 139 -20.92 4.26 8.85
CA ILE A 139 -20.91 3.70 10.21
C ILE A 139 -20.55 4.82 11.20
N PRO A 140 -21.46 5.23 12.11
CA PRO A 140 -21.23 6.36 13.01
C PRO A 140 -20.34 6.02 14.22
N HIS A 141 -19.99 4.75 14.40
CA HIS A 141 -19.21 4.27 15.54
C HIS A 141 -17.76 3.96 15.15
N LYS A 142 -16.86 4.23 16.09
CA LYS A 142 -15.46 3.80 16.02
C LYS A 142 -15.32 2.39 16.57
N VAL A 143 -14.26 1.69 16.15
CA VAL A 143 -13.82 0.48 16.86
C VAL A 143 -13.38 0.86 18.28
N PRO A 144 -13.77 0.13 19.33
CA PRO A 144 -13.33 0.42 20.70
C PRO A 144 -11.81 0.38 20.86
N ASP A 145 -11.26 1.31 21.64
CA ASP A 145 -9.81 1.44 21.85
C ASP A 145 -9.16 0.16 22.37
N ALA A 146 -9.85 -0.59 23.24
CA ALA A 146 -9.37 -1.88 23.73
C ALA A 146 -9.16 -2.91 22.61
N VAL A 147 -10.00 -2.89 21.56
CA VAL A 147 -9.85 -3.79 20.40
C VAL A 147 -8.73 -3.31 19.49
N LEU A 148 -8.58 -2.00 19.31
CA LEU A 148 -7.47 -1.41 18.56
C LEU A 148 -6.12 -1.66 19.24
N GLU A 149 -6.07 -1.59 20.57
CA GLU A 149 -4.89 -1.92 21.36
C GLU A 149 -4.46 -3.37 21.12
N LEU A 150 -5.40 -4.32 21.20
CA LEU A 150 -5.15 -5.74 20.89
C LEU A 150 -4.60 -5.92 19.49
N LEU A 151 -5.21 -5.26 18.50
CA LEU A 151 -4.81 -5.33 17.11
C LEU A 151 -3.38 -4.82 16.90
N VAL A 152 -3.07 -3.59 17.36
CA VAL A 152 -1.75 -2.98 17.16
C VAL A 152 -0.67 -3.75 17.92
N ARG A 153 -0.94 -4.20 19.15
CA ARG A 153 0.02 -5.03 19.91
C ARG A 153 0.26 -6.36 19.20
N THR A 154 -0.80 -7.05 18.76
CA THR A 154 -0.68 -8.31 18.00
C THR A 154 0.17 -8.10 16.74
N PHE A 155 -0.09 -7.03 15.98
CA PHE A 155 0.65 -6.73 14.75
C PHE A 155 2.12 -6.43 15.00
N ARG A 156 2.42 -5.60 16.00
CA ARG A 156 3.80 -5.29 16.40
C ARG A 156 4.53 -6.50 16.91
N ASP A 157 3.83 -7.38 17.62
CA ASP A 157 4.43 -8.59 18.14
C ASP A 157 4.77 -9.60 17.05
N LEU A 158 3.93 -9.73 16.03
CA LEU A 158 4.12 -10.69 14.95
C LEU A 158 5.01 -10.13 13.83
N ARG A 159 5.31 -8.83 13.85
CA ARG A 159 6.24 -8.16 12.92
C ARG A 159 7.69 -8.56 13.25
N ALA A 160 8.46 -8.86 12.21
CA ALA A 160 9.83 -9.40 12.32
C ALA A 160 10.91 -8.45 12.88
N ASN A 161 10.56 -7.22 13.30
CA ASN A 161 11.54 -6.16 13.61
C ASN A 161 11.78 -5.92 15.11
N GLY A 162 11.51 -6.90 15.98
CA GLY A 162 11.90 -6.80 17.40
C GLY A 162 13.33 -7.31 17.63
N GLU A 163 14.15 -6.54 18.36
CA GLU A 163 15.58 -6.82 18.65
C GLU A 163 15.85 -8.17 19.37
N LYS A 164 14.82 -8.93 19.76
CA LYS A 164 14.91 -10.23 20.43
C LYS A 164 13.79 -11.20 20.02
N LYS A 165 13.56 -11.41 18.72
CA LYS A 165 12.63 -12.47 18.27
C LYS A 165 13.33 -13.48 17.37
N THR A 166 13.20 -14.75 17.75
CA THR A 166 13.54 -15.91 16.93
C THR A 166 12.67 -15.92 15.67
N SER A 167 13.22 -16.36 14.53
CA SER A 167 12.50 -16.49 13.24
C SER A 167 11.21 -17.31 13.32
N MET A 168 11.03 -18.10 14.38
CA MET A 168 9.85 -18.90 14.67
C MET A 168 8.62 -18.08 15.11
N ASP A 169 8.80 -16.84 15.59
CA ASP A 169 7.70 -16.03 16.17
C ASP A 169 7.16 -14.96 15.19
N THR A 170 7.76 -14.84 14.01
CA THR A 170 7.44 -13.81 13.02
C THR A 170 6.56 -14.39 11.93
N LEU A 171 5.46 -13.73 11.57
CA LEU A 171 4.63 -14.17 10.45
C LEU A 171 5.31 -13.86 9.11
N THR A 172 5.02 -14.69 8.10
CA THR A 172 5.43 -14.38 6.71
C THR A 172 4.54 -13.31 6.07
N ALA A 173 3.28 -13.22 6.51
CA ALA A 173 2.36 -12.17 6.11
C ALA A 173 2.83 -10.75 6.47
N ILE A 174 2.45 -9.77 5.64
CA ILE A 174 2.82 -8.37 5.81
C ILE A 174 2.03 -7.75 6.97
N MET A 175 2.69 -7.57 8.13
CA MET A 175 2.08 -6.96 9.32
C MET A 175 2.31 -5.45 9.37
N SER A 176 1.85 -4.72 8.34
CA SER A 176 2.03 -3.25 8.24
C SER A 176 0.98 -2.47 9.03
N THR A 177 1.22 -1.19 9.28
CA THR A 177 0.24 -0.30 9.89
C THR A 177 -0.98 -0.07 8.99
N ALA A 178 -0.79 -0.03 7.67
CA ALA A 178 -1.90 0.04 6.71
C ALA A 178 -2.79 -1.21 6.79
N GLU A 179 -2.17 -2.37 6.99
CA GLU A 179 -2.91 -3.62 7.16
C GLU A 179 -3.70 -3.65 8.47
N ALA A 180 -3.14 -3.10 9.56
CA ALA A 180 -3.88 -2.90 10.80
C ALA A 180 -5.09 -1.95 10.59
N VAL A 181 -4.96 -0.89 9.81
CA VAL A 181 -6.11 -0.01 9.45
C VAL A 181 -7.20 -0.79 8.72
N ASN A 182 -6.83 -1.64 7.76
CA ASN A 182 -7.78 -2.47 7.01
C ASN A 182 -8.49 -3.47 7.92
N VAL A 183 -7.77 -4.15 8.82
CA VAL A 183 -8.36 -5.08 9.78
C VAL A 183 -9.30 -4.35 10.76
N ALA A 184 -8.91 -3.18 11.27
CA ALA A 184 -9.77 -2.36 12.13
C ALA A 184 -11.06 -1.94 11.40
N HIS A 185 -10.96 -1.51 10.14
CA HIS A 185 -12.11 -1.19 9.32
C HIS A 185 -13.02 -2.40 9.11
N ALA A 186 -12.45 -3.57 8.78
CA ALA A 186 -13.20 -4.81 8.61
C ALA A 186 -13.94 -5.24 9.89
N VAL A 187 -13.29 -5.10 11.05
CA VAL A 187 -13.92 -5.35 12.37
C VAL A 187 -15.14 -4.46 12.58
N GLY A 188 -15.00 -3.16 12.33
CA GLY A 188 -16.11 -2.21 12.50
C GLY A 188 -17.27 -2.47 11.52
N VAL A 189 -16.96 -2.73 10.25
CA VAL A 189 -17.96 -3.08 9.21
C VAL A 189 -18.71 -4.35 9.58
N ARG A 190 -17.98 -5.41 9.97
CA ARG A 190 -18.56 -6.69 10.34
C ARG A 190 -19.49 -6.56 11.55
N ALA A 191 -19.01 -5.94 12.62
CA ALA A 191 -19.79 -5.79 13.85
C ALA A 191 -21.05 -4.96 13.64
N TRP A 192 -20.96 -3.89 12.85
CA TRP A 192 -22.09 -3.02 12.56
C TRP A 192 -23.14 -3.70 11.68
N PHE A 193 -22.75 -4.21 10.51
CA PHE A 193 -23.73 -4.72 9.56
C PHE A 193 -24.25 -6.13 9.89
N LEU A 194 -23.48 -6.97 10.58
CA LEU A 194 -23.93 -8.33 10.93
C LEU A 194 -24.59 -8.42 12.31
N ALA A 195 -24.22 -7.55 13.24
CA ALA A 195 -24.64 -7.66 14.64
C ALA A 195 -25.17 -6.36 15.24
N ASN A 196 -25.21 -5.25 14.48
CA ASN A 196 -25.68 -3.94 14.92
C ASN A 196 -25.04 -3.48 16.24
N ARG A 197 -23.73 -3.74 16.40
CA ARG A 197 -22.94 -3.39 17.60
C ARG A 197 -21.54 -2.89 17.22
N ALA A 198 -20.83 -2.36 18.21
CA ALA A 198 -19.41 -2.04 18.07
C ALA A 198 -18.55 -3.31 17.99
N GLY A 199 -17.33 -3.17 17.46
CA GLY A 199 -16.38 -4.28 17.34
C GLY A 199 -15.96 -4.84 18.69
N GLU A 200 -15.87 -6.17 18.77
CA GLU A 200 -15.44 -6.92 19.95
C GLU A 200 -14.17 -7.71 19.64
N PRO A 201 -13.43 -8.18 20.66
CA PRO A 201 -12.23 -9.00 20.45
C PRO A 201 -12.48 -10.25 19.58
N ALA A 202 -13.70 -10.79 19.58
CA ALA A 202 -14.03 -11.95 18.76
C ALA A 202 -14.08 -11.63 17.25
N ASP A 203 -14.56 -10.43 16.86
CA ASP A 203 -14.54 -10.00 15.46
C ASP A 203 -13.09 -9.78 14.99
N LEU A 204 -12.24 -9.28 15.89
CA LEU A 204 -10.81 -9.11 15.61
C LEU A 204 -10.14 -10.44 15.27
N VAL A 205 -10.41 -11.52 16.02
CA VAL A 205 -9.87 -12.85 15.72
C VAL A 205 -10.30 -13.32 14.33
N GLU A 206 -11.58 -13.17 14.00
CA GLU A 206 -12.13 -13.58 12.71
C GLU A 206 -11.57 -12.75 11.54
N CYS A 207 -11.42 -11.44 11.72
CA CYS A 207 -10.83 -10.57 10.71
C CYS A 207 -9.33 -10.84 10.53
N ILE A 208 -8.58 -11.08 11.61
CA ILE A 208 -7.17 -11.49 11.52
C ILE A 208 -7.04 -12.81 10.78
N ALA A 209 -7.84 -13.83 11.14
CA ALA A 209 -7.84 -15.10 10.41
C ALA A 209 -8.16 -14.91 8.92
N GLY A 210 -9.19 -14.11 8.65
CA GLY A 210 -9.66 -13.83 7.31
C GLY A 210 -8.69 -13.00 6.48
N THR A 211 -7.77 -12.24 7.06
CA THR A 211 -6.88 -11.33 6.32
C THR A 211 -5.44 -11.83 6.28
N ILE A 212 -4.95 -12.38 7.39
CA ILE A 212 -3.55 -12.80 7.57
C ILE A 212 -3.36 -14.28 7.24
N VAL A 213 -4.38 -15.13 7.47
CA VAL A 213 -4.24 -16.59 7.50
C VAL A 213 -4.91 -17.27 6.30
N LYS A 214 -5.32 -16.49 5.28
CA LYS A 214 -6.14 -16.97 4.15
C LYS A 214 -5.67 -18.31 3.57
N ASP A 215 -4.35 -18.52 3.39
CA ASP A 215 -3.82 -19.72 2.72
C ASP A 215 -2.48 -20.26 3.29
N ASN A 216 -2.02 -19.81 4.47
CA ASN A 216 -0.74 -20.25 5.05
C ASN A 216 -0.92 -20.97 6.39
N GLU A 217 -0.78 -22.29 6.36
CA GLU A 217 -0.89 -23.17 7.54
C GLU A 217 0.20 -22.91 8.58
N GLU A 218 1.41 -22.49 8.16
CA GLU A 218 2.47 -22.12 9.09
C GLU A 218 2.13 -20.84 9.86
N ASP A 219 1.64 -19.81 9.16
CA ASP A 219 1.24 -18.55 9.78
C ASP A 219 0.07 -18.75 10.75
N ARG A 220 -0.84 -19.69 10.43
CA ARG A 220 -1.90 -20.14 11.35
C ARG A 220 -1.33 -20.75 12.63
N ALA A 221 -0.37 -21.66 12.50
CA ALA A 221 0.26 -22.33 13.64
C ALA A 221 1.02 -21.32 14.52
N ARG A 222 1.73 -20.37 13.91
CA ARG A 222 2.43 -19.28 14.61
C ARG A 222 1.46 -18.38 15.36
N LEU A 223 0.34 -18.00 14.74
CA LEU A 223 -0.70 -17.22 15.40
C LEU A 223 -1.31 -17.97 16.59
N ARG A 224 -1.68 -19.24 16.43
CA ARG A 224 -2.19 -20.06 17.55
C ARG A 224 -1.20 -20.11 18.72
N ARG A 225 0.09 -20.30 18.43
CA ARG A 225 1.16 -20.26 19.44
C ARG A 225 1.26 -18.90 20.12
N TYR A 226 1.10 -17.80 19.39
CA TYR A 226 1.07 -16.45 19.96
C TYR A 226 -0.08 -16.28 20.96
N PHE A 227 -1.27 -16.79 20.66
CA PHE A 227 -2.40 -16.79 21.60
C PHE A 227 -2.06 -17.53 22.91
N GLU A 228 -1.45 -18.71 22.81
CA GLU A 228 -1.11 -19.51 24.00
C GLU A 228 0.06 -18.92 24.81
N GLN A 229 1.05 -18.29 24.17
CA GLN A 229 2.27 -17.84 24.85
C GLN A 229 2.24 -16.38 25.31
N ARG A 230 1.49 -15.51 24.61
CA ARG A 230 1.48 -14.07 24.87
C ARG A 230 0.11 -13.62 25.34
N VAL A 231 -0.94 -13.90 24.57
CA VAL A 231 -2.30 -13.46 24.90
C VAL A 231 -2.77 -14.05 26.24
N ALA A 232 -2.49 -15.34 26.50
CA ALA A 232 -2.88 -16.02 27.74
C ALA A 232 -2.26 -15.41 29.02
N THR A 233 -1.16 -14.67 28.92
CA THR A 233 -0.48 -14.08 30.08
C THR A 233 -1.14 -12.81 30.62
N HIS A 234 -2.01 -12.19 29.82
CA HIS A 234 -2.74 -10.97 30.18
C HIS A 234 -3.99 -11.28 30.98
N LYS A 235 -4.32 -10.48 32.00
CA LYS A 235 -5.45 -10.71 32.93
C LYS A 235 -6.62 -9.76 32.70
N GLU A 236 -6.43 -8.73 31.89
CA GLU A 236 -7.42 -7.71 31.60
C GLU A 236 -8.59 -8.31 30.79
N ALA A 237 -9.81 -7.80 31.02
CA ALA A 237 -11.03 -8.41 30.49
C ALA A 237 -11.05 -8.54 28.95
N HIS A 238 -10.55 -7.53 28.23
CA HIS A 238 -10.51 -7.53 26.77
C HIS A 238 -9.50 -8.55 26.22
N TRP A 239 -8.37 -8.77 26.91
CA TRP A 239 -7.41 -9.84 26.57
C TRP A 239 -7.97 -11.23 26.82
N GLN A 240 -8.70 -11.41 27.93
CA GLN A 240 -9.37 -12.67 28.22
C GLN A 240 -10.44 -13.00 27.18
N ALA A 241 -11.25 -12.02 26.79
CA ALA A 241 -12.22 -12.19 25.69
C ALA A 241 -11.53 -12.50 24.36
N TYR A 242 -10.39 -11.86 24.06
CA TYR A 242 -9.59 -12.15 22.88
C TYR A 242 -9.04 -13.58 22.89
N TYR A 243 -8.47 -14.04 24.02
CA TYR A 243 -7.97 -15.41 24.18
C TYR A 243 -9.08 -16.46 24.10
N GLN A 244 -10.25 -16.18 24.68
CA GLN A 244 -11.40 -17.08 24.59
C GLN A 244 -11.88 -17.22 23.13
N ALA A 245 -11.81 -16.15 22.34
CA ALA A 245 -12.19 -16.17 20.93
C ALA A 245 -11.20 -16.92 20.01
N ARG A 246 -10.04 -17.37 20.50
CA ARG A 246 -9.02 -18.07 19.68
C ARG A 246 -9.54 -19.31 18.94
N HIS A 247 -10.59 -19.96 19.44
CA HIS A 247 -11.25 -21.10 18.80
C HIS A 247 -11.88 -20.76 17.44
N ARG A 248 -12.08 -19.47 17.16
CA ARG A 248 -12.59 -18.97 15.89
C ARG A 248 -11.51 -18.83 14.81
N LEU A 249 -10.24 -19.04 15.17
CA LEU A 249 -9.20 -19.25 14.19
C LEU A 249 -9.48 -20.58 13.47
N PRO A 250 -9.63 -20.60 12.14
CA PRO A 250 -9.79 -21.83 11.38
C PRO A 250 -8.57 -22.74 11.55
#